data_AF-A0A1B9J3C0-F1
#
_entry.id   AF-A0A1B9J3C0-F1
#
_cell.length_a   1.000
_cell.length_b   1.000
_cell.length_c   1.000
_cell.angle_alpha   90.00
_cell.angle_beta   90.00
_cell.angle_gamma   90.00
#
_symmetry.space_group_name_H-M   'P 1'
#
loop_
_entity.id
_entity.type
_entity.pdbx_description
1 polymer ?
#
loop_
_entity_poly.entity_id
_entity_poly.type
_entity_poly.pdbx_seq_one_letter_code
_entity_poly.pdbx_strand_id
1 'polypeptide(L)'
;MYIPNLQSILAAGLALTGAVNEMSVVSSGSIKDFAVEKCIDKDKNQRCSKPFPVTKSTCYNLKWSTDGALSHTTIEVRDAGSDEIVYYRDTDGEWTSGKNELVYVDFKPKIAGQGNKTVDYEITTCE
;
A
#
# COMPACT_ATOMS: atom_id res chain seq x y z
N MET A 1 -23.74 16.98 -21.34
CA MET A 1 -22.30 16.68 -21.47
C MET A 1 -21.88 15.89 -20.25
N TYR A 2 -21.38 14.67 -20.45
CA TYR A 2 -20.81 13.84 -19.38
C TYR A 2 -19.44 14.42 -19.04
N ILE A 3 -19.32 15.08 -17.89
CA ILE A 3 -18.03 15.55 -17.39
C ILE A 3 -17.35 14.32 -16.79
N PRO A 4 -16.30 13.77 -17.41
CA PRO A 4 -15.58 12.65 -16.82
C PRO A 4 -14.97 13.16 -15.52
N ASN A 5 -15.24 12.44 -14.42
CA ASN A 5 -14.62 12.69 -13.13
C ASN A 5 -13.10 12.81 -13.32
N LEU A 6 -12.49 13.85 -12.76
CA LEU A 6 -11.05 14.14 -12.87
C LEU A 6 -10.19 12.93 -12.46
N GLN A 7 -10.72 12.10 -11.56
CA GLN A 7 -10.11 10.84 -11.12
C GLN A 7 -9.93 9.83 -12.27
N SER A 8 -10.85 9.78 -13.23
CA SER A 8 -10.76 8.87 -14.39
C SER A 8 -9.67 9.29 -15.38
N ILE A 9 -9.41 10.59 -15.50
CA ILE A 9 -8.36 11.12 -16.39
C ILE A 9 -6.96 10.88 -15.79
N LEU A 10 -6.82 11.04 -14.47
CA LEU A 10 -5.57 10.72 -13.77
C LEU A 10 -5.24 9.23 -13.82
N ALA A 11 -6.24 8.35 -13.66
CA ALA A 11 -6.06 6.91 -13.79
C ALA A 11 -5.64 6.48 -15.21
N ALA A 12 -6.22 7.11 -16.25
CA ALA A 12 -5.84 6.84 -17.64
C ALA A 12 -4.44 7.37 -17.98
N GLY A 13 -4.02 8.48 -17.38
CA GLY A 13 -2.69 9.08 -17.59
C GLY A 13 -1.55 8.24 -16.99
N LEU A 14 -1.74 7.65 -15.80
CA LEU A 14 -0.75 6.76 -15.21
C LEU A 14 -0.63 5.41 -15.95
N ALA A 15 -1.71 4.94 -16.57
CA ALA A 15 -1.72 3.68 -17.31
C ALA A 15 -0.81 3.71 -18.56
N LEU A 16 -0.56 4.89 -19.14
CA LEU A 16 0.24 5.04 -20.37
C LEU A 16 1.75 5.17 -20.11
N THR A 17 2.18 5.43 -18.88
CA THR A 17 3.61 5.49 -18.51
C THR A 17 4.18 4.16 -18.02
N GLY A 18 3.34 3.12 -17.84
CA GLY A 18 3.74 1.80 -17.34
C GLY A 18 4.16 0.79 -18.42
N ALA A 19 4.13 1.16 -19.70
CA ALA A 19 4.40 0.24 -20.80
C ALA A 19 5.90 0.11 -21.10
N VAL A 20 6.74 -0.18 -20.10
CA VAL A 20 8.09 -0.78 -20.24
C VAL A 20 8.65 -1.13 -18.85
N ASN A 21 8.44 -2.37 -18.42
CA ASN A 21 9.43 -3.28 -17.82
C ASN A 21 8.75 -4.32 -16.92
N GLU A 22 9.14 -5.57 -17.18
CA GLU A 22 8.98 -6.82 -16.43
C GLU A 22 8.30 -6.69 -15.05
N MET A 23 7.11 -7.28 -14.92
CA MET A 23 6.31 -7.41 -13.69
C MET A 23 6.15 -6.09 -12.90
N SER A 24 5.24 -5.23 -13.36
CA SER A 24 5.07 -3.85 -12.93
C SER A 24 4.96 -3.67 -11.40
N VAL A 25 6.03 -3.19 -10.79
CA VAL A 25 6.02 -2.67 -9.42
C VAL A 25 5.00 -1.54 -9.32
N VAL A 26 3.99 -1.70 -8.46
CA VAL A 26 2.88 -0.77 -8.28
C VAL A 26 3.22 0.25 -7.19
N SER A 27 3.86 -0.20 -6.11
CA SER A 27 4.28 0.65 -5.00
C SER A 27 5.42 0.02 -4.24
N SER A 28 6.41 0.82 -3.84
CA SER A 28 7.51 0.36 -3.00
C SER A 28 8.07 1.51 -2.17
N GLY A 29 8.74 1.18 -1.08
CA GLY A 29 9.46 2.17 -0.27
C GLY A 29 9.89 1.66 1.08
N SER A 30 10.45 2.59 1.86
CA SER A 30 10.95 2.35 3.22
C SER A 30 10.20 3.24 4.21
N ILE A 31 9.54 2.63 5.19
CA ILE A 31 8.86 3.31 6.27
C ILE A 31 9.71 3.19 7.53
N LYS A 32 10.30 4.31 7.95
CA LYS A 32 11.06 4.39 9.20
C LYS A 32 10.13 4.56 10.38
N ASP A 33 10.52 4.00 11.50
CA ASP A 33 9.79 4.05 12.76
C ASP A 33 8.31 3.67 12.57
N PHE A 34 8.02 2.60 11.81
CA PHE A 34 6.64 2.26 11.41
C PHE A 34 5.69 2.04 12.59
N ALA A 35 6.26 1.72 13.76
CA ALA A 35 5.57 1.51 15.02
C ALA A 35 5.39 2.79 15.86
N VAL A 36 5.92 3.93 15.42
CA VAL A 36 5.67 5.25 16.02
C VAL A 36 4.77 6.03 15.07
N GLU A 37 3.69 6.60 15.61
CA GLU A 37 2.69 7.40 14.88
C GLU A 37 3.25 8.76 14.42
N LYS A 38 4.37 8.79 13.69
CA LYS A 38 5.01 10.02 13.23
C LYS A 38 4.43 10.51 11.89
N CYS A 39 3.95 9.61 11.03
CA CYS A 39 3.35 9.97 9.75
C CYS A 39 1.83 10.09 9.88
N ILE A 40 1.39 11.15 10.55
CA ILE A 40 -0.02 11.51 10.66
C ILE A 40 -0.33 12.59 9.61
N ASP A 41 -1.31 12.35 8.75
CA ASP A 41 -1.74 13.34 7.76
C ASP A 41 -2.61 14.46 8.38
N LYS A 42 -3.08 15.40 7.55
CA LYS A 42 -3.91 16.53 8.01
C LYS A 42 -5.22 16.08 8.65
N ASP A 43 -5.71 14.91 8.26
CA ASP A 43 -6.96 14.30 8.70
C ASP A 43 -6.77 13.36 9.89
N LYS A 44 -5.56 13.35 10.47
CA LYS A 44 -5.15 12.53 11.62
C LYS A 44 -5.03 11.03 11.34
N ASN A 45 -4.95 10.63 10.07
CA ASN A 45 -4.75 9.24 9.70
C ASN A 45 -3.25 8.90 9.63
N GLN A 46 -2.88 7.70 10.08
CA GLN A 46 -1.52 7.18 9.94
C GLN A 46 -1.28 6.75 8.48
N ARG A 47 -0.54 7.56 7.71
CA ARG A 47 -0.29 7.34 6.27
C ARG A 47 1.19 7.48 5.95
N CYS A 48 1.97 6.46 6.31
CA CYS A 48 3.41 6.46 6.07
C CYS A 48 3.80 6.02 4.64
N SER A 49 2.96 5.24 3.96
CA SER A 49 3.16 4.90 2.55
C SER A 49 2.52 5.93 1.61
N LYS A 50 3.04 6.03 0.39
CA LYS A 50 2.37 6.81 -0.65
C LYS A 50 1.12 6.06 -1.13
N PRO A 51 -0.03 6.74 -1.31
CA PRO A 51 -1.19 6.10 -1.92
C PRO A 51 -0.91 5.67 -3.38
N PHE A 52 -1.48 4.54 -3.78
CA PHE A 52 -1.36 3.98 -5.13
C PHE A 52 -2.73 3.43 -5.60
N PRO A 53 -3.00 3.47 -6.93
CA PRO A 53 -4.25 2.98 -7.47
C PRO A 53 -4.24 1.45 -7.55
N VAL A 54 -5.39 0.84 -7.28
CA VAL A 54 -5.66 -0.57 -7.54
C VAL A 54 -6.88 -0.73 -8.43
N THR A 55 -6.87 -1.79 -9.23
CA THR A 55 -7.89 -2.13 -10.20
C THR A 55 -8.63 -3.39 -9.79
N LYS A 56 -9.94 -3.38 -10.02
CA LYS A 56 -10.83 -4.51 -9.73
C LYS A 56 -10.35 -5.76 -10.46
N SER A 57 -10.42 -6.89 -9.76
CA SER A 57 -10.04 -8.22 -10.27
C SER A 57 -8.56 -8.33 -10.66
N THR A 58 -7.71 -7.40 -10.21
CA THR A 58 -6.25 -7.49 -10.38
C THR A 58 -5.63 -8.07 -9.12
N CYS A 59 -4.70 -9.00 -9.31
CA CYS A 59 -3.93 -9.63 -8.25
C CYS A 59 -2.65 -8.82 -7.99
N TYR A 60 -2.32 -8.67 -6.71
CA TYR A 60 -1.15 -7.96 -6.21
C TYR A 60 -0.35 -8.85 -5.26
N ASN A 61 0.95 -8.95 -5.48
CA ASN A 61 1.90 -9.54 -4.55
C ASN A 61 2.33 -8.49 -3.53
N LEU A 62 2.14 -8.79 -2.24
CA LEU A 62 2.57 -7.97 -1.12
C LEU A 62 3.80 -8.61 -0.48
N LYS A 63 4.92 -7.90 -0.47
CA LYS A 63 6.16 -8.33 0.19
C LYS A 63 6.70 -7.24 1.10
N TRP A 64 7.20 -7.63 2.26
CA TRP A 64 7.91 -6.69 3.13
C TRP A 64 8.95 -7.39 3.99
N SER A 65 9.97 -6.62 4.36
CA SER A 65 10.98 -7.01 5.32
C SER A 65 11.12 -5.96 6.40
N THR A 66 11.48 -6.41 7.60
CA THR A 66 11.68 -5.53 8.75
C THR A 66 13.09 -5.73 9.30
N ASP A 67 13.70 -4.66 9.78
CA ASP A 67 15.02 -4.74 10.40
C ASP A 67 14.96 -5.56 11.71
N GLY A 68 15.25 -6.86 11.63
CA GLY A 68 15.42 -7.77 12.77
C GLY A 68 14.59 -9.05 12.69
N ALA A 69 15.18 -10.15 13.16
CA ALA A 69 14.80 -11.54 12.86
C ALA A 69 13.38 -12.02 13.27
N LEU A 70 12.57 -11.24 14.00
CA LEU A 70 11.29 -11.70 14.58
C LEU A 70 10.23 -10.59 14.68
N SER A 71 10.19 -9.66 13.73
CA SER A 71 9.08 -8.70 13.73
C SER A 71 7.88 -9.33 13.01
N HIS A 72 6.99 -9.95 13.79
CA HIS A 72 5.65 -10.24 13.33
C HIS A 72 4.98 -8.89 13.04
N THR A 73 4.92 -8.53 11.76
CA THR A 73 4.35 -7.27 11.31
C THR A 73 3.22 -7.56 10.35
N THR A 74 2.07 -6.96 10.57
CA THR A 74 0.89 -7.08 9.70
C THR A 74 0.94 -5.95 8.69
N ILE A 75 0.77 -6.27 7.41
CA ILE A 75 0.46 -5.27 6.39
C ILE A 75 -1.05 -5.08 6.36
N GLU A 76 -1.50 -3.83 6.37
CA GLU A 76 -2.89 -3.43 6.20
C GLU A 76 -2.99 -2.57 4.94
N VAL A 77 -3.80 -3.00 3.97
CA VAL A 77 -4.18 -2.17 2.83
C VAL A 77 -5.43 -1.39 3.23
N ARG A 78 -5.36 -0.06 3.13
CA ARG A 78 -6.40 0.86 3.59
C ARG A 78 -6.86 1.79 2.49
N ASP A 79 -8.16 2.07 2.44
CA ASP A 79 -8.74 3.05 1.51
C ASP A 79 -8.21 4.46 1.85
N ALA A 80 -7.68 5.17 0.84
CA ALA A 80 -7.08 6.49 1.03
C ALA A 80 -8.09 7.61 1.33
N GLY A 81 -9.38 7.39 1.10
CA GLY A 81 -10.46 8.33 1.41
C GLY A 81 -11.06 8.09 2.80
N SER A 82 -11.32 6.84 3.18
CA SER A 82 -12.06 6.49 4.41
C SER A 82 -11.20 5.92 5.55
N ASP A 83 -9.93 5.56 5.30
CA ASP A 83 -9.08 4.81 6.24
C ASP A 83 -9.62 3.41 6.61
N GLU A 84 -10.60 2.89 5.86
CA GLU A 84 -11.12 1.54 6.06
C GLU A 84 -10.08 0.49 5.64
N ILE A 85 -9.87 -0.52 6.48
CA ILE A 85 -9.05 -1.69 6.10
C ILE A 85 -9.80 -2.49 5.05
N VAL A 86 -9.25 -2.56 3.84
CA VAL A 86 -9.82 -3.34 2.73
C VAL A 86 -9.19 -4.73 2.62
N TYR A 87 -7.96 -4.88 3.12
CA TYR A 87 -7.25 -6.15 3.17
C TYR A 87 -6.16 -6.12 4.23
N TYR A 88 -5.81 -7.26 4.83
CA TYR A 88 -4.66 -7.36 5.73
C TYR A 88 -4.07 -8.76 5.72
N ARG A 89 -2.76 -8.86 6.02
CA ARG A 89 -2.05 -10.14 6.19
C ARG A 89 -0.88 -10.00 7.15
N ASP A 90 -0.49 -11.13 7.73
CA ASP A 90 0.64 -11.22 8.66
C ASP A 90 1.93 -11.73 8.03
N THR A 91 1.86 -12.18 6.77
CA THR A 91 3.00 -12.65 5.98
C THR A 91 2.83 -12.21 4.54
N ASP A 92 3.93 -12.23 3.79
CA ASP A 92 3.93 -12.10 2.34
C ASP A 92 2.81 -12.95 1.70
N GLY A 93 2.31 -12.45 0.58
CA GLY A 93 1.32 -13.16 -0.21
C GLY A 93 0.53 -12.28 -1.14
N GLU A 94 -0.51 -12.88 -1.70
CA GLU A 94 -1.29 -12.30 -2.77
C GLU A 94 -2.61 -11.71 -2.26
N TRP A 95 -3.04 -10.64 -2.93
CA TRP A 95 -4.31 -9.98 -2.71
C TRP A 95 -4.96 -9.63 -4.05
N THR A 96 -6.21 -10.03 -4.24
CA THR A 96 -7.00 -9.63 -5.42
C THR A 96 -7.98 -8.54 -5.03
N SER A 97 -7.88 -7.37 -5.66
CA SER A 97 -8.77 -6.24 -5.33
C SER A 97 -10.21 -6.49 -5.81
N GLY A 98 -11.18 -6.19 -4.96
CA GLY A 98 -12.61 -6.33 -5.26
C GLY A 98 -13.21 -5.15 -6.05
N LYS A 99 -12.54 -3.99 -6.06
CA LYS A 99 -13.03 -2.74 -6.70
C LYS A 99 -11.87 -1.86 -7.18
N ASN A 100 -12.19 -0.83 -7.97
CA ASN A 100 -11.23 0.21 -8.33
C ASN A 100 -11.18 1.23 -7.18
N GLU A 101 -10.01 1.44 -6.59
CA GLU A 101 -9.85 2.35 -5.45
C GLU A 101 -8.41 2.85 -5.33
N LEU A 102 -8.23 3.92 -4.56
CA LEU A 102 -6.91 4.43 -4.20
C LEU A 102 -6.62 3.97 -2.77
N VAL A 103 -5.52 3.25 -2.59
CA VAL A 103 -5.16 2.66 -1.29
C VAL A 103 -3.77 3.09 -0.85
N TYR A 104 -3.48 2.91 0.43
CA TYR A 104 -2.14 2.94 0.98
C TYR A 104 -1.92 1.69 1.83
N VAL A 105 -0.67 1.44 2.18
CA VAL A 105 -0.33 0.38 3.12
C VAL A 105 0.16 0.95 4.44
N ASP A 106 -0.28 0.33 5.51
CA ASP A 106 0.22 0.57 6.85
C ASP A 106 0.78 -0.73 7.42
N PHE A 107 1.73 -0.60 8.34
CA PHE A 107 2.39 -1.74 8.97
C PHE A 107 2.15 -1.70 10.46
N LYS A 108 1.56 -2.77 11.01
CA LYS A 108 1.26 -2.87 12.43
C LYS A 108 2.18 -3.90 13.11
N PRO A 109 3.03 -3.50 14.07
CA PRO A 109 3.85 -4.46 14.80
C PRO A 109 2.96 -5.28 15.73
N LYS A 110 3.11 -6.61 15.74
CA LYS A 110 2.44 -7.48 16.73
C LYS A 110 3.15 -7.53 18.07
N ILE A 111 4.39 -7.03 18.13
CA ILE A 111 5.20 -6.99 19.35
C ILE A 111 5.39 -5.52 19.74
N ALA A 112 5.11 -5.18 20.99
CA ALA A 112 5.36 -3.83 21.51
C ALA A 112 6.87 -3.50 21.47
N GLY A 113 7.22 -2.21 21.32
CA GLY A 113 8.61 -1.75 21.37
C GLY A 113 9.40 -1.88 20.06
N GLN A 114 8.76 -2.15 18.92
CA GLN A 114 9.39 -2.13 17.59
C GLN A 114 9.53 -0.70 17.01
N GLY A 115 9.38 0.33 17.86
CA GLY A 115 9.28 1.75 17.52
C GLY A 115 10.31 2.27 16.53
N ASN A 116 11.55 1.80 16.60
CA ASN A 116 12.67 2.37 15.83
C ASN A 116 13.07 1.54 14.60
N LYS A 117 12.17 0.69 14.12
CA LYS A 117 12.46 -0.22 13.01
C LYS A 117 11.99 0.35 11.68
N THR A 118 12.70 -0.04 10.63
CA THR A 118 12.32 0.23 9.25
C THR A 118 11.56 -0.97 8.70
N VAL A 119 10.52 -0.70 7.93
CA VAL A 119 9.89 -1.67 7.02
C VAL A 119 10.24 -1.26 5.61
N ASP A 120 10.84 -2.16 4.86
CA ASP A 120 10.96 -2.06 3.41
C ASP A 120 9.87 -2.91 2.77
N TYR A 121 9.11 -2.33 1.85
CA TYR A 121 7.99 -3.02 1.21
C TYR A 121 8.01 -2.87 -0.30
N GLU A 122 7.42 -3.87 -0.95
CA GLU A 122 7.24 -3.91 -2.38
C GLU A 122 5.89 -4.55 -2.71
N ILE A 123 5.15 -3.90 -3.59
CA ILE A 123 3.84 -4.32 -4.08
C ILE A 123 3.93 -4.38 -5.60
N THR A 124 3.72 -5.56 -6.16
CA THR A 124 3.75 -5.80 -7.61
C THR A 124 2.45 -6.42 -8.08
N THR A 125 2.14 -6.33 -9.37
CA THR A 125 1.07 -7.14 -9.95
C THR A 125 1.49 -8.62 -10.00
N CYS A 126 0.55 -9.54 -9.79
CA CYS A 126 0.80 -10.96 -10.02
C CYS A 126 1.09 -11.24 -11.51
N GLU A 127 1.79 -12.35 -11.78
CA GLU A 127 2.02 -12.87 -13.14
C GLU A 127 0.74 -13.40 -13.78
#